data_AF-A0A815JEZ2-F1
#
_entry.id   AF-A0A815JEZ2-F1
#
_cell.length_a   1.000
_cell.length_b   1.000
_cell.length_c   1.000
_cell.angle_alpha   90.00
_cell.angle_beta   90.00
_cell.angle_gamma   90.00
#
_symmetry.space_group_name_H-M   'P 1'
#
loop_
_entity.id
_entity.type
_entity.pdbx_description
1 polymer ?
#
loop_
_entity_poly.entity_id
_entity_poly.type
_entity_poly.pdbx_seq_one_letter_code
_entity_poly.pdbx_strand_id
1 'polypeptide(L)'
;MNKEKPRDTDSSSSASTATRPKYSIQERVCTTVPEPPARRLDIEDLFSNPSDSKDKPNLDVLKQHILLEGRLTEQAALRIIKTGAAVLREEPTLLNIDAPLTVCGDIHGQFYDLVKLFEVGGCPSHTRYLFLGDYVDRGYFGIECVLYLWSLKIHYPQTFFLIRGNHECRHLTDHFTFKQECLVKYTEKIYDICMEAFDCLPLGAVVNNQFLCVHGGLSPEIHTFDDIKQLDRFREPPAYGAMCDLLWSDPTEDYGNEEGSLTLVATPRMSVPVKSSAVTTTSSGSLYLPNAARGCSYFYTYAAVNEFLVRNQILSVIRAHEAQDMGFPPNYCDVYQNKAAIMKYENNIVNIHQFNCSSHPYWLPNFMNLFTWSLPFVCEKINDILLKILNICTDEELTQYDEHFYSLIEGNQIEQRKEQIRSKIRGIGKVAKIYKKLRQLHENIITLHGLTPSNSITELDKEITDEAEVAASILRKKVASTKEHFSKVKILDQVNERMPLPRPTMPSDGSSIAELFTDVTVQEIVKMRRENYAGVPPSSALRRSPTPIVDLPILVNEKSTTTNK
;
A
#
# COMPACT_ATOMS: atom_id res chain seq x y z
N MET A 1 12.51 -62.19 -39.04
CA MET A 1 13.65 -62.17 -39.97
C MET A 1 13.52 -60.96 -40.88
N ASN A 2 14.63 -60.23 -41.01
CA ASN A 2 14.85 -58.97 -41.72
C ASN A 2 14.22 -58.85 -43.12
N LYS A 3 13.83 -57.62 -43.52
CA LYS A 3 14.67 -56.73 -44.35
C LYS A 3 14.01 -55.37 -44.66
N GLU A 4 14.71 -54.32 -44.22
CA GLU A 4 15.04 -53.00 -44.81
C GLU A 4 14.11 -52.24 -45.80
N LYS A 5 13.99 -50.93 -45.52
CA LYS A 5 13.51 -49.81 -46.37
C LYS A 5 14.42 -49.52 -47.58
N PRO A 6 13.92 -48.81 -48.62
CA PRO A 6 14.28 -47.39 -48.79
C PRO A 6 13.11 -46.49 -49.26
N ARG A 7 12.83 -45.38 -48.56
CA ARG A 7 13.04 -43.95 -48.95
C ARG A 7 12.13 -43.44 -50.10
N ASP A 8 11.00 -42.86 -49.71
CA ASP A 8 10.19 -41.97 -50.55
C ASP A 8 10.70 -40.52 -50.46
N THR A 9 10.66 -39.85 -51.60
CA THR A 9 10.96 -38.44 -51.80
C THR A 9 9.65 -37.68 -52.07
N ASP A 10 9.53 -36.52 -51.41
CA ASP A 10 8.66 -35.37 -51.66
C ASP A 10 7.17 -35.53 -52.04
N SER A 11 6.29 -35.02 -51.17
CA SER A 11 5.31 -33.99 -51.57
C SER A 11 4.70 -33.25 -50.37
N SER A 12 5.02 -31.96 -50.29
CA SER A 12 4.22 -30.83 -49.77
C SER A 12 3.36 -31.01 -48.50
N SER A 13 3.88 -30.57 -47.35
CA SER A 13 3.05 -30.06 -46.25
C SER A 13 3.17 -28.54 -46.17
N SER A 14 2.13 -27.84 -46.58
CA SER A 14 1.97 -26.40 -46.39
C SER A 14 2.00 -26.07 -44.89
N ALA A 15 3.11 -25.52 -44.40
CA ALA A 15 3.16 -24.92 -43.09
C ALA A 15 2.27 -23.66 -43.09
N SER A 16 1.10 -23.74 -42.46
CA SER A 16 0.27 -22.57 -42.20
C SER A 16 1.03 -21.63 -41.27
N THR A 17 1.60 -20.57 -41.82
CA THR A 17 2.08 -19.42 -41.06
C THR A 17 0.88 -18.78 -40.39
N ALA A 18 0.61 -19.16 -39.14
CA ALA A 18 -0.35 -18.47 -38.29
C ALA A 18 0.08 -17.00 -38.20
N THR A 19 -0.62 -16.15 -38.94
CA THR A 19 -0.41 -14.71 -38.94
C THR A 19 -0.75 -14.22 -37.55
N ARG A 20 0.25 -13.72 -36.82
CA ARG A 20 0.02 -13.08 -35.53
C ARG A 20 -1.02 -11.97 -35.73
N PRO A 21 -2.05 -11.88 -34.88
CA PRO A 21 -3.06 -10.84 -35.01
C PRO A 21 -2.36 -9.47 -34.97
N LYS A 22 -2.60 -8.65 -36.01
CA LYS A 22 -2.16 -7.26 -36.03
C LYS A 22 -3.04 -6.50 -35.05
N TYR A 23 -2.49 -6.16 -33.89
CA TYR A 23 -3.17 -5.28 -32.94
C TYR A 23 -3.15 -3.84 -33.46
N SER A 24 -4.29 -3.17 -33.41
CA SER A 24 -4.36 -1.72 -33.62
C SER A 24 -3.65 -1.01 -32.45
N ILE A 25 -2.85 0.01 -32.74
CA ILE A 25 -2.19 0.85 -31.74
C ILE A 25 -3.09 1.99 -31.24
N GLN A 26 -4.26 2.17 -31.85
CA GLN A 26 -5.23 3.21 -31.52
C GLN A 26 -6.43 2.67 -30.74
N GLU A 27 -6.69 1.37 -30.85
CA GLU A 27 -7.84 0.72 -30.22
C GLU A 27 -7.38 -0.08 -29.00
N ARG A 28 -8.28 -0.21 -28.03
CA ARG A 28 -8.02 -0.96 -26.81
C ARG A 28 -7.86 -2.45 -27.12
N VAL A 29 -6.71 -3.01 -26.72
CA VAL A 29 -6.35 -4.41 -27.02
C VAL A 29 -7.19 -5.41 -26.24
N CYS A 30 -7.42 -5.17 -24.94
CA CYS A 30 -8.14 -6.08 -24.06
C CYS A 30 -9.58 -5.58 -23.82
N THR A 31 -10.45 -5.72 -24.83
CA THR A 31 -11.82 -5.19 -24.79
C THR A 31 -12.74 -5.89 -23.78
N THR A 32 -12.36 -7.07 -23.30
CA THR A 32 -13.14 -7.86 -22.32
C THR A 32 -13.02 -7.35 -20.89
N VAL A 33 -11.95 -6.62 -20.56
CA VAL A 33 -11.78 -6.01 -19.23
C VAL A 33 -12.68 -4.77 -19.16
N PRO A 34 -13.53 -4.59 -18.14
CA PRO A 34 -14.33 -3.37 -18.00
C PRO A 34 -13.47 -2.11 -17.96
N GLU A 35 -13.99 -0.98 -18.44
CA GLU A 35 -13.34 0.32 -18.31
C GLU A 35 -13.87 1.07 -17.09
N PRO A 36 -12.99 1.69 -16.27
CA PRO A 36 -13.43 2.58 -15.21
C PRO A 36 -14.27 3.75 -15.73
N PRO A 37 -15.41 4.10 -15.09
CA PRO A 37 -16.22 5.22 -15.47
C PRO A 37 -15.43 6.54 -15.46
N ALA A 38 -15.39 7.23 -16.61
CA ALA A 38 -14.75 8.54 -16.70
C ALA A 38 -15.55 9.64 -15.97
N ARG A 39 -16.89 9.52 -15.93
CA ARG A 39 -17.76 10.46 -15.22
C ARG A 39 -17.69 10.22 -13.72
N ARG A 40 -17.48 11.29 -12.96
CA ARG A 40 -17.58 11.27 -11.50
C ARG A 40 -19.03 11.45 -11.06
N LEU A 41 -19.46 10.74 -10.03
CA LEU A 41 -20.78 10.99 -9.43
C LEU A 41 -20.74 12.25 -8.57
N ASP A 42 -21.73 13.11 -8.75
CA ASP A 42 -21.90 14.34 -7.98
C ASP A 42 -22.94 14.18 -6.84
N ILE A 43 -23.32 15.29 -6.23
CA ILE A 43 -24.31 15.30 -5.15
C ILE A 43 -25.70 14.95 -5.69
N GLU A 44 -26.06 15.39 -6.89
CA GLU A 44 -27.38 15.16 -7.48
C GLU A 44 -27.57 13.69 -7.87
N ASP A 45 -26.49 13.02 -8.27
CA ASP A 45 -26.50 11.59 -8.55
C ASP A 45 -26.71 10.71 -7.30
N LEU A 46 -26.21 11.18 -6.14
CA LEU A 46 -26.16 10.39 -4.91
C LEU A 46 -27.25 10.76 -3.91
N PHE A 47 -27.78 11.98 -3.93
CA PHE A 47 -28.71 12.50 -2.94
C PHE A 47 -30.02 12.91 -3.65
N SER A 48 -31.14 12.39 -3.17
CA SER A 48 -32.46 12.67 -3.76
C SER A 48 -32.92 14.11 -3.49
N ASN A 49 -32.46 14.69 -2.39
CA ASN A 49 -32.67 16.08 -2.02
C ASN A 49 -31.34 16.74 -1.61
N PRO A 50 -30.56 17.24 -2.58
CA PRO A 50 -29.25 17.85 -2.34
C PRO A 50 -29.25 18.98 -1.32
N SER A 51 -30.35 19.74 -1.21
CA SER A 51 -30.48 20.88 -0.30
C SER A 51 -30.71 20.48 1.17
N ASP A 52 -31.19 19.26 1.42
CA ASP A 52 -31.40 18.76 2.77
C ASP A 52 -30.10 18.12 3.30
N SER A 53 -29.57 18.67 4.40
CA SER A 53 -28.38 18.15 5.06
C SER A 53 -28.58 16.78 5.70
N LYS A 54 -29.83 16.38 5.95
CA LYS A 54 -30.19 15.06 6.50
C LYS A 54 -30.43 14.01 5.42
N ASP A 55 -30.44 14.40 4.15
CA ASP A 55 -30.61 13.45 3.06
C ASP A 55 -29.42 12.48 3.00
N LYS A 56 -29.73 11.22 2.69
CA LYS A 56 -28.79 10.10 2.79
C LYS A 56 -28.31 9.68 1.40
N PRO A 57 -27.04 9.26 1.24
CA PRO A 57 -26.51 8.87 -0.06
C PRO A 57 -27.16 7.57 -0.56
N ASN A 58 -27.43 7.44 -1.86
CA ASN A 58 -27.94 6.21 -2.45
C ASN A 58 -26.85 5.12 -2.44
N LEU A 59 -27.01 4.14 -1.54
CA LEU A 59 -26.03 3.08 -1.30
C LEU A 59 -25.81 2.18 -2.51
N ASP A 60 -26.86 1.87 -3.28
CA ASP A 60 -26.74 0.97 -4.42
C ASP A 60 -26.04 1.65 -5.59
N VAL A 61 -26.37 2.92 -5.88
CA VAL A 61 -25.67 3.72 -6.89
C VAL A 61 -24.20 3.87 -6.53
N LEU A 62 -23.91 4.20 -5.27
CA LEU A 62 -22.54 4.33 -4.77
C LEU A 62 -21.76 3.01 -4.91
N LYS A 63 -22.31 1.90 -4.42
CA LYS A 63 -21.68 0.58 -4.47
C LYS A 63 -21.37 0.15 -5.91
N GLN A 64 -22.33 0.27 -6.81
CA GLN A 64 -22.15 -0.13 -8.22
C GLN A 64 -21.10 0.73 -8.92
N HIS A 65 -21.09 2.04 -8.65
CA HIS A 65 -20.09 2.94 -9.23
C HIS A 65 -18.68 2.61 -8.73
N ILE A 66 -18.52 2.36 -7.44
CA ILE A 66 -17.23 2.00 -6.84
C ILE A 66 -16.72 0.63 -7.32
N LEU A 67 -17.61 -0.37 -7.48
CA LEU A 67 -17.25 -1.69 -8.03
C LEU A 67 -16.67 -1.61 -9.46
N LEU A 68 -16.97 -0.53 -10.18
CA LEU A 68 -16.42 -0.24 -11.49
C LEU A 68 -15.21 0.71 -11.43
N GLU A 69 -14.63 0.96 -10.25
CA GLU A 69 -13.54 1.92 -10.01
C GLU A 69 -13.93 3.39 -10.29
N GLY A 70 -15.24 3.67 -10.30
CA GLY A 70 -15.77 5.01 -10.46
C GLY A 70 -15.48 5.89 -9.25
N ARG A 71 -15.18 7.17 -9.50
CA ARG A 71 -14.87 8.16 -8.45
C ARG A 71 -16.02 9.13 -8.23
N LEU A 72 -16.04 9.75 -7.06
CA LEU A 72 -16.97 10.83 -6.74
C LEU A 72 -16.35 12.19 -7.07
N THR A 73 -17.19 13.21 -7.21
CA THR A 73 -16.73 14.60 -7.08
C THR A 73 -16.24 14.86 -5.66
N GLU A 74 -15.31 15.80 -5.51
CA GLU A 74 -14.77 16.16 -4.18
C GLU A 74 -15.89 16.61 -3.22
N GLN A 75 -16.89 17.34 -3.72
CA GLN A 75 -18.02 17.82 -2.93
C GLN A 75 -18.88 16.67 -2.39
N ALA A 76 -19.17 15.67 -3.22
CA ALA A 76 -19.94 14.49 -2.79
C ALA A 76 -19.16 13.65 -1.77
N ALA A 77 -17.87 13.42 -1.98
CA ALA A 77 -17.00 12.71 -1.03
C ALA A 77 -16.91 13.47 0.31
N LEU A 78 -16.67 14.78 0.28
CA LEU A 78 -16.65 15.65 1.47
C LEU A 78 -17.95 15.55 2.26
N ARG A 79 -19.10 15.57 1.58
CA ARG A 79 -20.42 15.46 2.22
C ARG A 79 -20.55 14.13 2.96
N ILE A 80 -20.21 13.01 2.33
CA ILE A 80 -20.27 11.68 2.98
C ILE A 80 -19.36 11.64 4.21
N ILE A 81 -18.09 12.02 4.06
CA ILE A 81 -17.10 11.90 5.15
C ILE A 81 -17.50 12.81 6.32
N LYS A 82 -17.88 14.06 6.06
CA LYS A 82 -18.30 15.01 7.12
C LYS A 82 -19.58 14.57 7.82
N THR A 83 -20.58 14.10 7.09
CA THR A 83 -21.85 13.66 7.69
C THR A 83 -21.62 12.41 8.53
N GLY A 84 -20.84 11.43 8.05
CA GLY A 84 -20.52 10.25 8.86
C GLY A 84 -19.65 10.59 10.08
N ALA A 85 -18.68 11.49 9.96
CA ALA A 85 -17.90 12.00 11.09
C ALA A 85 -18.78 12.69 12.14
N ALA A 86 -19.79 13.47 11.71
CA ALA A 86 -20.75 14.08 12.61
C ALA A 86 -21.54 13.03 13.40
N VAL A 87 -21.96 11.92 12.77
CA VAL A 87 -22.60 10.80 13.46
C VAL A 87 -21.66 10.16 14.48
N LEU A 88 -20.42 9.83 14.08
CA LEU A 88 -19.41 9.20 14.95
C LEU A 88 -19.02 10.08 16.13
N ARG A 89 -19.00 11.40 15.95
CA ARG A 89 -18.66 12.37 17.00
C ARG A 89 -19.67 12.36 18.15
N GLU A 90 -20.95 12.13 17.87
CA GLU A 90 -22.01 12.04 18.88
C GLU A 90 -21.98 10.71 19.66
N GLU A 91 -21.25 9.70 19.18
CA GLU A 91 -21.14 8.42 19.86
C GLU A 91 -20.20 8.48 21.07
N PRO A 92 -20.43 7.66 22.12
CA PRO A 92 -19.49 7.58 23.24
C PRO A 92 -18.19 6.90 22.83
N THR A 93 -17.12 7.14 23.60
CA THR A 93 -15.81 6.49 23.36
C THR A 93 -15.89 4.96 23.48
N LEU A 94 -16.75 4.45 24.36
CA LEU A 94 -17.06 3.03 24.52
C LEU A 94 -18.54 2.80 24.21
N LEU A 95 -18.82 2.11 23.12
CA LEU A 95 -20.19 1.79 22.68
C LEU A 95 -20.82 0.71 23.57
N ASN A 96 -22.15 0.70 23.69
CA ASN A 96 -22.90 -0.41 24.27
C ASN A 96 -23.83 -0.97 23.20
N ILE A 97 -23.68 -2.26 22.88
CA ILE A 97 -24.32 -2.87 21.71
C ILE A 97 -25.00 -4.18 22.11
N ASP A 98 -26.28 -4.33 21.81
CA ASP A 98 -27.00 -5.58 22.05
C ASP A 98 -26.78 -6.61 20.94
N ALA A 99 -27.00 -7.89 21.26
CA ALA A 99 -27.16 -8.94 20.26
C ALA A 99 -28.53 -8.84 19.55
N PRO A 100 -28.72 -9.46 18.37
CA PRO A 100 -27.70 -10.12 17.55
C PRO A 100 -26.78 -9.11 16.85
N LEU A 101 -25.54 -9.52 16.54
CA LEU A 101 -24.68 -8.75 15.65
C LEU A 101 -23.67 -9.61 14.88
N THR A 102 -23.13 -9.02 13.82
CA THR A 102 -21.94 -9.50 13.11
C THR A 102 -20.74 -8.64 13.47
N VAL A 103 -19.67 -9.24 13.98
CA VAL A 103 -18.38 -8.60 14.26
C VAL A 103 -17.41 -8.89 13.12
N CYS A 104 -16.70 -7.85 12.69
CA CYS A 104 -15.77 -7.87 11.56
C CYS A 104 -14.41 -7.32 12.01
N GLY A 105 -13.32 -8.00 11.63
CA GLY A 105 -11.95 -7.53 11.87
C GLY A 105 -11.47 -6.57 10.79
N ASP A 106 -10.16 -6.55 10.58
CA ASP A 106 -9.45 -5.65 9.67
C ASP A 106 -9.92 -5.80 8.22
N ILE A 107 -9.93 -4.68 7.49
CA ILE A 107 -10.37 -4.60 6.08
C ILE A 107 -9.22 -4.18 5.15
N HIS A 108 -8.34 -3.28 5.59
CA HIS A 108 -7.13 -2.84 4.88
C HIS A 108 -7.34 -2.48 3.41
N GLY A 109 -8.34 -1.67 3.12
CA GLY A 109 -8.60 -1.21 1.75
C GLY A 109 -8.94 -2.31 0.74
N GLN A 110 -9.37 -3.49 1.19
CA GLN A 110 -9.83 -4.59 0.32
C GLN A 110 -11.34 -4.45 0.01
N PHE A 111 -11.73 -3.40 -0.74
CA PHE A 111 -13.13 -3.08 -0.99
C PHE A 111 -13.96 -4.23 -1.61
N TYR A 112 -13.38 -4.99 -2.52
CA TYR A 112 -14.08 -6.11 -3.18
C TYR A 112 -14.37 -7.24 -2.20
N ASP A 113 -13.47 -7.48 -1.24
CA ASP A 113 -13.70 -8.42 -0.15
C ASP A 113 -14.68 -7.88 0.90
N LEU A 114 -14.71 -6.56 1.11
CA LEU A 114 -15.74 -5.92 1.93
C LEU A 114 -17.14 -6.13 1.34
N VAL A 115 -17.30 -6.08 0.01
CA VAL A 115 -18.58 -6.42 -0.63
C VAL A 115 -18.93 -7.89 -0.37
N LYS A 116 -17.96 -8.80 -0.49
CA LYS A 116 -18.15 -10.23 -0.16
C LYS A 116 -18.52 -10.45 1.31
N LEU A 117 -17.92 -9.69 2.22
CA LEU A 117 -18.22 -9.72 3.65
C LEU A 117 -19.70 -9.44 3.91
N PHE A 118 -20.33 -8.49 3.21
CA PHE A 118 -21.76 -8.23 3.35
C PHE A 118 -22.64 -9.34 2.76
N GLU A 119 -22.20 -10.03 1.70
CA GLU A 119 -22.92 -11.20 1.19
C GLU A 119 -22.96 -12.35 2.20
N VAL A 120 -21.86 -12.55 2.94
CA VAL A 120 -21.74 -13.62 3.96
C VAL A 120 -22.37 -13.19 5.29
N GLY A 121 -22.18 -11.93 5.68
CA GLY A 121 -22.64 -11.38 6.95
C GLY A 121 -24.12 -11.08 7.01
N GLY A 122 -24.72 -10.68 5.89
CA GLY A 122 -26.12 -10.27 5.82
C GLY A 122 -26.26 -8.81 5.39
N CYS A 123 -27.47 -8.44 4.96
CA CYS A 123 -27.71 -7.08 4.48
C CYS A 123 -27.70 -6.08 5.67
N PRO A 124 -26.90 -5.00 5.63
CA PRO A 124 -26.85 -4.02 6.72
C PRO A 124 -28.19 -3.35 7.08
N SER A 125 -29.18 -3.39 6.19
CA SER A 125 -30.55 -2.91 6.47
C SER A 125 -31.31 -3.75 7.50
N HIS A 126 -30.91 -5.01 7.69
CA HIS A 126 -31.57 -5.96 8.60
C HIS A 126 -30.57 -6.63 9.57
N THR A 127 -29.28 -6.33 9.47
CA THR A 127 -28.22 -6.97 10.25
C THR A 127 -27.41 -5.91 10.97
N ARG A 128 -27.21 -6.10 12.28
CA ARG A 128 -26.36 -5.24 13.08
C ARG A 128 -24.89 -5.60 12.87
N TYR A 129 -24.03 -4.59 12.72
CA TYR A 129 -22.61 -4.75 12.46
C TYR A 129 -21.75 -3.99 13.45
N LEU A 130 -20.62 -4.59 13.83
CA LEU A 130 -19.52 -3.94 14.53
C LEU A 130 -18.22 -4.25 13.78
N PHE A 131 -17.58 -3.22 13.24
CA PHE A 131 -16.24 -3.33 12.65
C PHE A 131 -15.20 -2.90 13.66
N LEU A 132 -14.11 -3.66 13.74
CA LEU A 132 -13.05 -3.50 14.73
C LEU A 132 -11.88 -2.61 14.28
N GLY A 133 -12.04 -1.78 13.25
CA GLY A 133 -11.00 -0.86 12.77
C GLY A 133 -10.23 -1.37 11.54
N ASP A 134 -9.16 -0.66 11.20
CA ASP A 134 -8.24 -0.94 10.10
C ASP A 134 -8.96 -1.04 8.74
N TYR A 135 -9.59 0.07 8.36
CA TYR A 135 -10.33 0.24 7.12
C TYR A 135 -9.40 0.54 5.93
N VAL A 136 -8.23 1.13 6.21
CA VAL A 136 -7.33 1.73 5.23
C VAL A 136 -5.93 1.11 5.26
N ASP A 137 -5.06 1.63 4.38
CA ASP A 137 -3.71 1.17 4.09
C ASP A 137 -3.62 -0.28 3.57
N ARG A 138 -2.43 -0.63 3.09
CA ARG A 138 -2.02 -1.95 2.57
C ARG A 138 -2.70 -2.29 1.24
N GLY A 139 -4.02 -2.36 1.20
CA GLY A 139 -4.80 -2.43 -0.04
C GLY A 139 -4.88 -1.08 -0.75
N TYR A 140 -5.33 -1.11 -2.00
CA TYR A 140 -5.40 0.06 -2.88
C TYR A 140 -6.80 0.66 -3.02
N PHE A 141 -7.78 0.22 -2.23
CA PHE A 141 -9.15 0.72 -2.25
C PHE A 141 -9.62 1.21 -0.87
N GLY A 142 -8.72 1.86 -0.13
CA GLY A 142 -9.00 2.41 1.20
C GLY A 142 -10.06 3.51 1.17
N ILE A 143 -10.00 4.43 0.19
CA ILE A 143 -10.98 5.54 0.14
C ILE A 143 -12.37 5.04 -0.25
N GLU A 144 -12.44 3.99 -1.07
CA GLU A 144 -13.68 3.29 -1.41
C GLU A 144 -14.30 2.63 -0.17
N CYS A 145 -13.49 1.94 0.65
CA CYS A 145 -13.93 1.39 1.93
C CYS A 145 -14.49 2.49 2.85
N VAL A 146 -13.76 3.60 3.04
CA VAL A 146 -14.19 4.73 3.87
C VAL A 146 -15.51 5.31 3.37
N LEU A 147 -15.61 5.65 2.07
CA LEU A 147 -16.82 6.26 1.51
C LEU A 147 -18.05 5.36 1.66
N TYR A 148 -17.88 4.05 1.46
CA TYR A 148 -18.99 3.11 1.57
C TYR A 148 -19.39 2.82 3.03
N LEU A 149 -18.42 2.58 3.92
CA LEU A 149 -18.68 2.35 5.34
C LEU A 149 -19.29 3.59 6.02
N TRP A 150 -18.82 4.80 5.70
CA TRP A 150 -19.42 6.04 6.21
C TRP A 150 -20.83 6.22 5.68
N SER A 151 -21.10 5.88 4.42
CA SER A 151 -22.45 5.91 3.87
C SER A 151 -23.38 4.94 4.60
N LEU A 152 -22.91 3.73 4.92
CA LEU A 152 -23.66 2.77 5.76
C LEU A 152 -23.89 3.31 7.17
N LYS A 153 -22.89 3.95 7.79
CA LYS A 153 -23.02 4.58 9.11
C LYS A 153 -24.08 5.68 9.12
N ILE A 154 -24.14 6.52 8.07
CA ILE A 154 -25.17 7.56 7.92
C ILE A 154 -26.57 6.93 7.81
N HIS A 155 -26.70 5.81 7.10
CA HIS A 155 -27.98 5.14 6.93
C HIS A 155 -28.48 4.46 8.21
N TYR A 156 -27.57 3.78 8.89
CA TYR A 156 -27.86 2.84 9.97
C TYR A 156 -27.13 3.21 11.27
N PRO A 157 -27.26 4.44 11.80
CA PRO A 157 -26.44 4.93 12.90
C PRO A 157 -26.58 4.10 14.19
N GLN A 158 -27.74 3.44 14.38
CA GLN A 158 -28.07 2.64 15.57
C GLN A 158 -27.86 1.13 15.39
N THR A 159 -27.47 0.67 14.20
CA THR A 159 -27.25 -0.76 13.92
C THR A 159 -25.94 -1.03 13.19
N PHE A 160 -25.20 0.00 12.79
CA PHE A 160 -23.91 -0.14 12.11
C PHE A 160 -22.86 0.66 12.88
N PHE A 161 -21.90 -0.06 13.45
CA PHE A 161 -20.92 0.48 14.38
C PHE A 161 -19.50 0.29 13.84
N LEU A 162 -18.69 1.33 13.99
CA LEU A 162 -17.30 1.39 13.55
C LEU A 162 -16.48 1.81 14.77
N ILE A 163 -15.41 1.08 15.09
CA ILE A 163 -14.41 1.55 16.07
C ILE A 163 -13.08 1.85 15.37
N ARG A 164 -12.18 2.53 16.06
CA ARG A 164 -10.87 2.92 15.56
C ARG A 164 -9.89 1.75 15.61
N GLY A 165 -9.19 1.51 14.51
CA GLY A 165 -7.98 0.68 14.47
C GLY A 165 -6.72 1.54 14.53
N ASN A 166 -5.54 0.91 14.54
CA ASN A 166 -4.29 1.67 14.59
C ASN A 166 -4.01 2.41 13.27
N HIS A 167 -4.49 1.89 12.12
CA HIS A 167 -4.33 2.53 10.82
C HIS A 167 -5.18 3.78 10.61
N GLU A 168 -6.19 4.03 11.44
CA GLU A 168 -7.00 5.27 11.38
C GLU A 168 -6.28 6.45 12.08
N CYS A 169 -5.06 6.75 11.65
CA CYS A 169 -4.24 7.84 12.17
C CYS A 169 -3.35 8.47 11.09
N ARG A 170 -2.93 9.72 11.31
CA ARG A 170 -2.07 10.47 10.37
C ARG A 170 -0.70 9.81 10.25
N HIS A 171 -0.16 9.28 11.35
CA HIS A 171 1.17 8.68 11.37
C HIS A 171 1.30 7.49 10.42
N LEU A 172 0.35 6.55 10.47
CA LEU A 172 0.38 5.35 9.63
C LEU A 172 -0.01 5.65 8.19
N THR A 173 -1.07 6.43 7.99
CA THR A 173 -1.57 6.71 6.63
C THR A 173 -0.63 7.59 5.80
N ASP A 174 0.21 8.42 6.44
CA ASP A 174 1.30 9.15 5.79
C ASP A 174 2.51 8.23 5.48
N HIS A 175 2.77 7.26 6.35
CA HIS A 175 3.86 6.29 6.16
C HIS A 175 3.53 5.25 5.07
N PHE A 176 2.31 4.74 5.05
CA PHE A 176 1.80 3.77 4.08
C PHE A 176 1.12 4.48 2.89
N THR A 177 0.06 3.88 2.35
CA THR A 177 -0.47 4.21 1.03
C THR A 177 -1.70 5.09 1.06
N PHE A 178 -2.44 5.21 2.17
CA PHE A 178 -3.74 5.88 2.15
C PHE A 178 -3.66 7.38 1.85
N LYS A 179 -2.63 8.09 2.34
CA LYS A 179 -2.43 9.50 1.95
C LYS A 179 -2.18 9.64 0.45
N GLN A 180 -1.30 8.81 -0.10
CA GLN A 180 -0.99 8.80 -1.53
C GLN A 180 -2.22 8.40 -2.37
N GLU A 181 -3.01 7.44 -1.89
CA GLU A 181 -4.28 7.05 -2.50
C GLU A 181 -5.24 8.24 -2.63
N CYS A 182 -5.42 8.99 -1.54
CA CYS A 182 -6.26 10.18 -1.54
C CYS A 182 -5.73 11.25 -2.51
N LEU A 183 -4.42 11.46 -2.59
CA LEU A 183 -3.81 12.42 -3.51
C LEU A 183 -3.99 12.02 -4.99
N VAL A 184 -3.89 10.73 -5.31
CA VAL A 184 -4.04 10.24 -6.69
C VAL A 184 -5.50 10.17 -7.13
N LYS A 185 -6.41 9.77 -6.23
CA LYS A 185 -7.83 9.60 -6.55
C LYS A 185 -8.63 10.88 -6.40
N TYR A 186 -8.28 11.70 -5.42
CA TYR A 186 -8.98 12.91 -5.02
C TYR A 186 -8.01 14.09 -4.80
N THR A 187 -7.81 14.50 -3.55
CA THR A 187 -7.03 15.68 -3.13
C THR A 187 -6.53 15.50 -1.70
N GLU A 188 -5.55 16.31 -1.28
CA GLU A 188 -5.08 16.37 0.11
C GLU A 188 -6.20 16.75 1.08
N LYS A 189 -7.12 17.63 0.65
CA LYS A 189 -8.29 18.01 1.43
C LYS A 189 -9.22 16.83 1.77
N ILE A 190 -9.32 15.83 0.89
CA ILE A 190 -10.06 14.59 1.19
C ILE A 190 -9.32 13.75 2.23
N TYR A 191 -7.99 13.71 2.17
CA TYR A 191 -7.19 13.06 3.20
C TYR A 191 -7.37 13.73 4.57
N ASP A 192 -7.23 15.05 4.64
CA ASP A 192 -7.35 15.81 5.90
C ASP A 192 -8.71 15.61 6.57
N ILE A 193 -9.79 15.63 5.78
CA ILE A 193 -11.14 15.40 6.34
C ILE A 193 -11.35 13.95 6.79
N CYS A 194 -10.70 12.97 6.15
CA CYS A 194 -10.68 11.60 6.64
C CYS A 194 -9.97 11.52 7.99
N MET A 195 -8.87 12.25 8.19
CA MET A 195 -8.17 12.29 9.48
C MET A 195 -9.04 12.88 10.59
N GLU A 196 -9.76 13.97 10.31
CA GLU A 196 -10.75 14.52 11.25
C GLU A 196 -11.89 13.53 11.55
N ALA A 197 -12.32 12.75 10.54
CA ALA A 197 -13.34 11.73 10.71
C ALA A 197 -12.84 10.55 11.55
N PHE A 198 -11.59 10.15 11.38
CA PHE A 198 -10.95 9.08 12.13
C PHE A 198 -10.77 9.44 13.62
N ASP A 199 -10.49 10.70 13.92
CA ASP A 199 -10.46 11.20 15.30
C ASP A 199 -11.82 11.08 16.01
N CYS A 200 -12.93 10.92 15.27
CA CYS A 200 -14.26 10.75 15.84
C CYS A 200 -14.61 9.29 16.20
N LEU A 201 -13.88 8.31 15.66
CA LEU A 201 -14.16 6.88 15.85
C LEU A 201 -14.10 6.48 17.33
N PRO A 202 -15.11 5.78 17.87
CA PRO A 202 -15.05 5.13 19.18
C PRO A 202 -13.85 4.20 19.33
N LEU A 203 -13.36 3.98 20.55
CA LEU A 203 -12.18 3.15 20.83
C LEU A 203 -12.52 1.69 21.18
N GLY A 204 -13.80 1.39 21.42
CA GLY A 204 -14.25 0.04 21.68
C GLY A 204 -15.75 -0.07 21.85
N ALA A 205 -16.23 -1.29 22.10
CA ALA A 205 -17.62 -1.57 22.39
C ALA A 205 -17.75 -2.64 23.48
N VAL A 206 -18.78 -2.53 24.32
CA VAL A 206 -19.26 -3.62 25.17
C VAL A 206 -20.47 -4.24 24.49
N VAL A 207 -20.33 -5.51 24.10
CA VAL A 207 -21.36 -6.28 23.41
C VAL A 207 -22.11 -7.15 24.42
N ASN A 208 -23.43 -7.00 24.47
CA ASN A 208 -24.36 -7.80 25.28
C ASN A 208 -23.97 -7.87 26.78
N ASN A 209 -23.26 -6.86 27.28
CA ASN A 209 -22.62 -6.84 28.61
C ASN A 209 -21.76 -8.07 28.91
N GLN A 210 -21.22 -8.70 27.87
CA GLN A 210 -20.49 -9.97 27.95
C GLN A 210 -19.13 -9.93 27.27
N PHE A 211 -18.94 -9.06 26.28
CA PHE A 211 -17.68 -9.01 25.53
C PHE A 211 -17.17 -7.58 25.45
N LEU A 212 -15.90 -7.37 25.78
CA LEU A 212 -15.20 -6.16 25.38
C LEU A 212 -14.69 -6.35 23.95
N CYS A 213 -15.05 -5.47 23.04
CA CYS A 213 -14.61 -5.47 21.66
C CYS A 213 -13.70 -4.25 21.43
N VAL A 214 -12.44 -4.48 21.07
CA VAL A 214 -11.42 -3.45 20.82
C VAL A 214 -10.60 -3.87 19.60
N HIS A 215 -9.84 -2.95 19.00
CA HIS A 215 -8.99 -3.31 17.87
C HIS A 215 -7.77 -4.13 18.32
N GLY A 216 -6.93 -3.52 19.16
CA GLY A 216 -5.72 -4.10 19.73
C GLY A 216 -6.03 -5.00 20.92
N GLY A 217 -6.14 -4.43 22.12
CA GLY A 217 -6.33 -5.26 23.32
C GLY A 217 -6.29 -4.48 24.63
N LEU A 218 -5.63 -5.04 25.65
CA LEU A 218 -5.61 -4.50 27.01
C LEU A 218 -4.42 -3.56 27.27
N SER A 219 -4.59 -2.66 28.23
CA SER A 219 -3.57 -1.74 28.70
C SER A 219 -3.30 -1.95 30.19
N PRO A 220 -2.04 -1.79 30.67
CA PRO A 220 -1.76 -1.70 32.10
C PRO A 220 -2.44 -0.50 32.78
N GLU A 221 -2.86 0.52 32.04
CA GLU A 221 -3.54 1.72 32.56
C GLU A 221 -5.07 1.58 32.58
N ILE A 222 -5.62 0.51 32.00
CA ILE A 222 -7.06 0.28 31.87
C ILE A 222 -7.46 -0.91 32.74
N HIS A 223 -8.16 -0.64 33.83
CA HIS A 223 -8.63 -1.68 34.75
C HIS A 223 -10.14 -1.91 34.63
N THR A 224 -10.88 -0.88 34.25
CA THR A 224 -12.34 -0.90 34.15
C THR A 224 -12.84 -0.25 32.86
N PHE A 225 -14.12 -0.48 32.52
CA PHE A 225 -14.75 0.21 31.40
C PHE A 225 -14.81 1.73 31.57
N ASP A 226 -14.83 2.24 32.80
CA ASP A 226 -14.87 3.67 33.05
C ASP A 226 -13.55 4.36 32.70
N ASP A 227 -12.42 3.64 32.77
CA ASP A 227 -11.12 4.15 32.31
C ASP A 227 -11.14 4.41 30.80
N ILE A 228 -11.76 3.52 30.01
CA ILE A 228 -11.92 3.69 28.56
C ILE A 228 -12.84 4.88 28.25
N LYS A 229 -13.96 5.00 28.98
CA LYS A 229 -14.95 6.08 28.76
C LYS A 229 -14.36 7.48 29.02
N GLN A 230 -13.37 7.59 29.90
CA GLN A 230 -12.72 8.86 30.26
C GLN A 230 -11.65 9.30 29.27
N LEU A 231 -11.24 8.44 28.33
CA LEU A 231 -10.25 8.81 27.32
C LEU A 231 -10.80 9.87 26.37
N ASP A 232 -10.04 10.96 26.22
CA ASP A 232 -10.24 11.92 25.14
C ASP A 232 -9.72 11.32 23.83
N ARG A 233 -10.65 10.84 23.01
CA ARG A 233 -10.33 10.16 21.73
C ARG A 233 -10.16 11.11 20.55
N PHE A 234 -10.57 12.38 20.66
CA PHE A 234 -10.68 13.33 19.55
C PHE A 234 -9.33 13.95 19.18
N ARG A 235 -8.36 13.09 18.90
CA ARG A 235 -6.95 13.44 18.69
C ARG A 235 -6.26 12.32 17.94
N GLU A 236 -5.07 12.64 17.44
CA GLU A 236 -4.12 11.62 16.99
C GLU A 236 -3.81 10.65 18.16
N PRO A 237 -3.78 9.33 17.93
CA PRO A 237 -3.35 8.37 18.94
C PRO A 237 -1.93 8.71 19.42
N PRO A 238 -1.69 8.80 20.74
CA PRO A 238 -0.35 9.03 21.25
C PRO A 238 0.57 7.83 20.97
N ALA A 239 1.88 8.05 21.03
CA ALA A 239 2.87 6.97 20.90
C ALA A 239 2.86 5.97 22.08
N TYR A 240 2.27 6.34 23.22
CA TYR A 240 2.17 5.52 24.43
C TYR A 240 0.92 5.86 25.24
N GLY A 241 0.58 5.02 26.22
CA GLY A 241 -0.54 5.18 27.14
C GLY A 241 -1.81 4.45 26.70
N ALA A 242 -2.84 4.50 27.54
CA ALA A 242 -4.10 3.75 27.40
C ALA A 242 -4.70 3.74 25.98
N MET A 243 -4.79 4.88 25.30
CA MET A 243 -5.33 4.96 23.93
C MET A 243 -4.43 4.26 22.90
N CYS A 244 -3.11 4.35 23.04
CA CYS A 244 -2.17 3.61 22.19
C CYS A 244 -2.39 2.11 22.39
N ASP A 245 -2.47 1.67 23.63
CA ASP A 245 -2.57 0.25 23.97
C ASP A 245 -3.86 -0.42 23.51
N LEU A 246 -4.99 0.29 23.57
CA LEU A 246 -6.26 -0.21 23.01
C LEU A 246 -6.17 -0.50 21.51
N LEU A 247 -5.28 0.18 20.79
CA LEU A 247 -5.10 0.06 19.35
C LEU A 247 -3.91 -0.84 18.96
N TRP A 248 -2.89 -0.99 19.82
CA TRP A 248 -1.61 -1.62 19.43
C TRP A 248 -1.20 -2.84 20.27
N SER A 249 -1.87 -3.12 21.38
CA SER A 249 -1.47 -4.25 22.23
C SER A 249 -1.87 -5.59 21.62
N ASP A 250 -1.03 -6.61 21.88
CA ASP A 250 -1.21 -7.97 21.38
C ASP A 250 -1.16 -8.98 22.53
N PRO A 251 -1.76 -10.17 22.39
CA PRO A 251 -1.49 -11.27 23.32
C PRO A 251 -0.01 -11.70 23.23
N THR A 252 0.55 -12.31 24.28
CA THR A 252 1.88 -12.93 24.17
C THR A 252 1.86 -14.09 23.15
N GLU A 253 3.01 -14.39 22.52
CA GLU A 253 3.11 -15.47 21.54
C GLU A 253 2.72 -16.86 22.11
N ASP A 254 2.98 -17.06 23.40
CA ASP A 254 2.68 -18.26 24.18
C ASP A 254 1.42 -18.13 25.06
N TYR A 255 0.52 -17.19 24.73
CA TYR A 255 -0.68 -16.87 25.52
C TYR A 255 -1.42 -18.11 26.04
N GLY A 256 -1.62 -18.16 27.36
CA GLY A 256 -2.25 -19.28 28.08
C GLY A 256 -1.31 -20.44 28.45
N ASN A 257 -0.06 -20.42 27.97
CA ASN A 257 0.99 -21.39 28.29
C ASN A 257 2.26 -20.71 28.83
N GLU A 258 2.15 -19.50 29.37
CA GLU A 258 3.31 -18.72 29.80
C GLU A 258 4.04 -19.40 30.97
N GLU A 259 5.38 -19.45 30.93
CA GLU A 259 6.18 -20.06 32.01
C GLU A 259 5.97 -19.28 33.33
N GLY A 260 5.45 -19.98 34.35
CA GLY A 260 5.06 -19.38 35.64
C GLY A 260 3.55 -19.12 35.80
N SER A 261 2.75 -19.36 34.76
CA SER A 261 1.28 -19.25 34.76
C SER A 261 0.60 -20.49 35.36
N LEU A 262 0.98 -20.90 36.57
CA LEU A 262 0.23 -21.90 37.33
C LEU A 262 -1.02 -21.24 37.95
N THR A 263 -2.11 -21.24 37.18
CA THR A 263 -3.52 -21.20 37.65
C THR A 263 -3.80 -20.32 38.89
N LEU A 264 -4.00 -19.01 38.69
CA LEU A 264 -4.56 -18.13 39.71
C LEU A 264 -6.10 -18.06 39.73
N VAL A 265 -6.81 -18.93 39.00
CA VAL A 265 -8.29 -18.97 39.06
C VAL A 265 -8.80 -20.40 39.21
N ALA A 266 -8.59 -20.99 40.40
CA ALA A 266 -9.49 -22.02 40.88
C ALA A 266 -10.82 -21.35 41.27
N THR A 267 -11.76 -21.27 40.33
CA THR A 267 -13.15 -20.97 40.70
C THR A 267 -13.69 -22.13 41.58
N PRO A 268 -14.51 -21.88 42.61
CA PRO A 268 -15.03 -22.95 43.48
C PRO A 268 -15.98 -23.96 42.81
N ARG A 269 -16.11 -23.98 41.48
CA ARG A 269 -17.15 -24.76 40.78
C ARG A 269 -16.68 -25.85 39.82
N MET A 270 -15.38 -26.14 39.72
CA MET A 270 -14.92 -27.33 38.99
C MET A 270 -13.85 -28.07 39.78
N SER A 271 -14.28 -29.02 40.60
CA SER A 271 -13.44 -29.91 41.38
C SER A 271 -12.86 -31.02 40.50
N VAL A 272 -11.57 -30.92 40.16
CA VAL A 272 -10.71 -32.09 39.90
C VAL A 272 -9.44 -31.90 40.72
N PRO A 273 -9.06 -32.87 41.59
CA PRO A 273 -7.91 -32.71 42.46
C PRO A 273 -6.62 -33.01 41.70
N VAL A 274 -5.76 -32.00 41.52
CA VAL A 274 -4.36 -32.21 41.15
C VAL A 274 -3.52 -32.21 42.41
N LYS A 275 -2.68 -33.24 42.55
CA LYS A 275 -1.88 -33.55 43.75
C LYS A 275 -0.94 -32.40 44.11
N SER A 276 -1.03 -31.98 45.36
CA SER A 276 -0.14 -31.02 46.02
C SER A 276 1.31 -31.52 46.06
N SER A 277 2.24 -30.70 45.61
CA SER A 277 3.63 -30.74 46.06
C SER A 277 4.17 -29.32 46.08
N ALA A 278 4.50 -28.86 47.29
CA ALA A 278 5.35 -27.72 47.65
C ALA A 278 5.28 -26.48 46.74
N VAL A 279 4.40 -25.54 47.11
CA VAL A 279 4.46 -24.16 46.60
C VAL A 279 5.65 -23.46 47.27
N THR A 280 6.77 -23.45 46.57
CA THR A 280 7.84 -22.47 46.81
C THR A 280 7.43 -21.20 46.05
N THR A 281 7.15 -20.12 46.77
CA THR A 281 6.91 -18.79 46.21
C THR A 281 8.16 -18.28 45.47
N THR A 282 8.19 -18.46 44.15
CA THR A 282 9.17 -17.84 43.25
C THR A 282 8.49 -17.44 41.93
N SER A 283 8.61 -16.14 41.60
CA SER A 283 8.23 -15.39 40.39
C SER A 283 6.76 -15.36 39.96
N SER A 284 6.04 -14.32 40.39
CA SER A 284 4.87 -13.79 39.68
C SER A 284 5.31 -13.38 38.27
N GLY A 285 4.77 -14.00 37.22
CA GLY A 285 4.94 -13.52 35.85
C GLY A 285 4.41 -12.09 35.71
N SER A 286 5.07 -11.27 34.89
CA SER A 286 4.60 -9.90 34.60
C SER A 286 3.32 -9.97 33.77
N LEU A 287 2.25 -9.27 34.19
CA LEU A 287 0.96 -9.25 33.48
C LEU A 287 1.08 -8.69 32.05
N TYR A 288 1.99 -7.73 31.88
CA TYR A 288 2.27 -7.03 30.63
C TYR A 288 3.79 -7.07 30.37
N LEU A 289 4.16 -7.21 29.10
CA LEU A 289 5.54 -7.21 28.62
C LEU A 289 5.67 -6.18 27.49
N PRO A 290 6.82 -5.54 27.25
CA PRO A 290 6.99 -4.65 26.11
C PRO A 290 6.72 -5.38 24.78
N ASN A 291 5.90 -4.79 23.90
CA ASN A 291 5.59 -5.41 22.61
C ASN A 291 6.70 -5.15 21.59
N ALA A 292 7.66 -6.06 21.54
CA ALA A 292 8.76 -6.00 20.58
C ALA A 292 8.29 -6.18 19.13
N ALA A 293 7.16 -6.85 18.88
CA ALA A 293 6.62 -7.04 17.53
C ALA A 293 6.10 -5.72 16.95
N ARG A 294 5.47 -4.86 17.77
CA ARG A 294 4.93 -3.56 17.34
C ARG A 294 5.89 -2.39 17.57
N GLY A 295 6.89 -2.54 18.45
CA GLY A 295 7.84 -1.47 18.80
C GLY A 295 7.25 -0.37 19.70
N CYS A 296 6.01 -0.55 20.14
CA CYS A 296 5.25 0.31 21.05
C CYS A 296 4.26 -0.56 21.82
N SER A 297 3.58 -0.02 22.84
CA SER A 297 2.58 -0.77 23.63
C SER A 297 3.12 -2.06 24.27
N TYR A 298 2.23 -2.98 24.60
CA TYR A 298 2.48 -4.16 25.44
C TYR A 298 1.93 -5.45 24.81
N PHE A 299 2.64 -6.54 25.07
CA PHE A 299 2.05 -7.86 25.08
C PHE A 299 1.29 -8.06 26.39
N TYR A 300 0.04 -8.53 26.34
CA TYR A 300 -0.72 -8.92 27.51
C TYR A 300 -0.81 -10.44 27.66
N THR A 301 -0.71 -10.91 28.90
CA THR A 301 -0.75 -12.34 29.24
C THR A 301 -2.18 -12.83 29.48
N TYR A 302 -2.36 -14.15 29.48
CA TYR A 302 -3.62 -14.79 29.89
C TYR A 302 -4.03 -14.41 31.31
N ALA A 303 -3.07 -14.25 32.22
CA ALA A 303 -3.33 -13.77 33.57
C ALA A 303 -3.92 -12.35 33.58
N ALA A 304 -3.38 -11.44 32.76
CA ALA A 304 -3.88 -10.06 32.64
C ALA A 304 -5.33 -10.03 32.13
N VAL A 305 -5.62 -10.84 31.10
CA VAL A 305 -6.98 -10.95 30.55
C VAL A 305 -7.93 -11.49 31.61
N ASN A 306 -7.59 -12.58 32.31
CA ASN A 306 -8.45 -13.13 33.35
C ASN A 306 -8.74 -12.12 34.48
N GLU A 307 -7.72 -11.38 34.92
CA GLU A 307 -7.90 -10.34 35.92
C GLU A 307 -8.92 -9.28 35.45
N PHE A 308 -8.78 -8.83 34.20
CA PHE A 308 -9.70 -7.86 33.61
C PHE A 308 -11.12 -8.41 33.47
N LEU A 309 -11.27 -9.64 32.99
CA LEU A 309 -12.58 -10.30 32.81
C LEU A 309 -13.33 -10.45 34.14
N VAL A 310 -12.63 -10.94 35.18
CA VAL A 310 -13.21 -11.10 36.52
C VAL A 310 -13.60 -9.75 37.12
N ARG A 311 -12.71 -8.75 37.01
CA ARG A 311 -12.95 -7.40 37.54
C ARG A 311 -14.18 -6.74 36.89
N ASN A 312 -14.36 -6.90 35.58
CA ASN A 312 -15.42 -6.24 34.82
C ASN A 312 -16.65 -7.13 34.59
N GLN A 313 -16.66 -8.36 35.11
CA GLN A 313 -17.78 -9.31 35.02
C GLN A 313 -18.22 -9.60 33.58
N ILE A 314 -17.24 -9.72 32.67
CA ILE A 314 -17.45 -10.09 31.27
C ILE A 314 -16.84 -11.46 30.96
N LEU A 315 -17.25 -12.04 29.83
CA LEU A 315 -16.88 -13.39 29.40
C LEU A 315 -15.59 -13.44 28.59
N SER A 316 -15.37 -12.46 27.70
CA SER A 316 -14.19 -12.48 26.84
C SER A 316 -13.86 -11.09 26.27
N VAL A 317 -12.67 -10.99 25.68
CA VAL A 317 -12.25 -9.86 24.85
C VAL A 317 -12.23 -10.33 23.39
N ILE A 318 -12.89 -9.59 22.51
CA ILE A 318 -12.91 -9.82 21.07
C ILE A 318 -12.07 -8.73 20.41
N ARG A 319 -11.11 -9.13 19.59
CA ARG A 319 -10.15 -8.19 18.98
C ARG A 319 -9.77 -8.56 17.55
N ALA A 320 -9.04 -7.69 16.87
CA ALA A 320 -8.61 -7.84 15.47
C ALA A 320 -7.07 -7.70 15.33
N HIS A 321 -6.54 -6.82 14.47
CA HIS A 321 -5.15 -6.32 14.44
C HIS A 321 -4.02 -7.32 14.09
N GLU A 322 -4.22 -8.63 14.25
CA GLU A 322 -3.24 -9.65 13.84
C GLU A 322 -3.82 -10.56 12.77
N ALA A 323 -3.17 -10.56 11.59
CA ALA A 323 -3.49 -11.48 10.52
C ALA A 323 -3.44 -12.94 11.00
N GLN A 324 -4.48 -13.71 10.63
CA GLN A 324 -4.59 -15.14 10.91
C GLN A 324 -4.84 -15.93 9.62
N ASP A 325 -4.28 -17.14 9.53
CA ASP A 325 -4.44 -18.06 8.39
C ASP A 325 -5.92 -18.35 8.07
N MET A 326 -6.76 -18.36 9.11
CA MET A 326 -8.20 -18.61 9.04
C MET A 326 -9.05 -17.46 9.63
N GLY A 327 -8.52 -16.23 9.65
CA GLY A 327 -9.13 -15.03 10.28
C GLY A 327 -9.40 -13.91 9.30
N PHE A 328 -8.88 -12.68 9.45
CA PHE A 328 -9.09 -11.54 8.54
C PHE A 328 -7.77 -10.81 8.25
N PRO A 329 -7.66 -10.02 7.13
CA PRO A 329 -8.49 -10.00 5.91
C PRO A 329 -8.11 -11.14 4.92
N PRO A 330 -8.95 -11.54 3.94
CA PRO A 330 -8.67 -12.70 3.10
C PRO A 330 -7.56 -12.41 2.09
N ASN A 331 -6.65 -13.36 1.86
CA ASN A 331 -5.49 -13.19 0.98
C ASN A 331 -4.80 -11.83 1.20
N TYR A 332 -4.53 -11.49 2.46
CA TYR A 332 -3.98 -10.20 2.86
C TYR A 332 -2.74 -9.84 2.02
N CYS A 333 -2.64 -8.56 1.63
CA CYS A 333 -1.60 -8.03 0.75
C CYS A 333 -1.38 -8.82 -0.57
N ASP A 334 -2.40 -9.55 -1.05
CA ASP A 334 -2.35 -10.44 -2.21
C ASP A 334 -1.37 -11.61 -2.14
N VAL A 335 -0.70 -11.79 -1.00
CA VAL A 335 0.40 -12.75 -0.85
C VAL A 335 0.18 -13.77 0.27
N TYR A 336 -0.61 -13.46 1.30
CA TYR A 336 -0.75 -14.32 2.48
C TYR A 336 -1.52 -15.62 2.21
N GLN A 337 -2.44 -15.63 1.23
CA GLN A 337 -3.30 -16.77 0.90
C GLN A 337 -4.17 -17.31 2.05
N ASN A 338 -4.42 -16.49 3.07
CA ASN A 338 -5.28 -16.80 4.20
C ASN A 338 -6.78 -16.63 3.85
N LYS A 339 -7.66 -17.19 4.69
CA LYS A 339 -9.11 -16.93 4.63
C LYS A 339 -9.51 -15.71 5.45
N ALA A 340 -10.70 -15.17 5.14
CA ALA A 340 -11.47 -14.22 5.95
C ALA A 340 -12.47 -14.94 6.88
N ALA A 341 -12.94 -14.33 7.98
CA ALA A 341 -13.87 -14.97 8.92
C ALA A 341 -14.69 -14.01 9.79
N ILE A 342 -15.97 -13.71 9.47
CA ILE A 342 -16.84 -12.92 10.37
C ILE A 342 -17.30 -13.73 11.59
N MET A 343 -17.54 -13.04 12.70
CA MET A 343 -18.19 -13.62 13.88
C MET A 343 -19.65 -13.18 13.95
N LYS A 344 -20.60 -14.11 13.88
CA LYS A 344 -22.02 -13.85 14.13
C LYS A 344 -22.39 -14.27 15.53
N TYR A 345 -22.90 -13.34 16.33
CA TYR A 345 -23.40 -13.61 17.66
C TYR A 345 -24.91 -13.42 17.69
N GLU A 346 -25.64 -14.51 17.86
CA GLU A 346 -27.10 -14.54 17.90
C GLU A 346 -27.57 -15.72 18.75
N ASN A 347 -28.66 -15.55 19.51
CA ASN A 347 -29.25 -16.60 20.35
C ASN A 347 -28.24 -17.25 21.33
N ASN A 348 -27.33 -16.46 21.88
CA ASN A 348 -26.21 -16.90 22.73
C ASN A 348 -25.23 -17.88 22.06
N ILE A 349 -25.24 -17.96 20.73
CA ILE A 349 -24.34 -18.79 19.94
C ILE A 349 -23.39 -17.87 19.15
N VAL A 350 -22.10 -18.18 19.23
CA VAL A 350 -21.05 -17.57 18.41
C VAL A 350 -20.78 -18.48 17.22
N ASN A 351 -21.09 -18.01 16.01
CA ASN A 351 -20.82 -18.70 14.76
C ASN A 351 -19.73 -17.97 13.98
N ILE A 352 -18.71 -18.70 13.53
CA ILE A 352 -17.65 -18.15 12.67
C ILE A 352 -17.95 -18.53 11.23
N HIS A 353 -18.13 -17.54 10.35
CA HIS A 353 -18.36 -17.77 8.93
C HIS A 353 -17.14 -17.33 8.12
N GLN A 354 -16.48 -18.31 7.51
CA GLN A 354 -15.29 -18.09 6.71
C GLN A 354 -15.61 -17.83 5.24
N PHE A 355 -14.77 -17.03 4.59
CA PHE A 355 -14.84 -16.77 3.14
C PHE A 355 -13.46 -16.56 2.53
N ASN A 356 -13.38 -16.67 1.20
CA ASN A 356 -12.14 -16.47 0.44
C ASN A 356 -12.10 -15.07 -0.17
N CYS A 357 -10.93 -14.67 -0.66
CA CYS A 357 -10.77 -13.42 -1.38
C CYS A 357 -11.57 -13.38 -2.69
N SER A 358 -11.83 -12.18 -3.15
CA SER A 358 -12.49 -11.83 -4.40
C SER A 358 -11.49 -11.16 -5.34
N SER A 359 -11.68 -11.33 -6.64
CA SER A 359 -10.86 -10.63 -7.62
C SER A 359 -11.08 -9.12 -7.53
N HIS A 360 -10.01 -8.35 -7.65
CA HIS A 360 -10.05 -6.89 -7.72
C HIS A 360 -9.18 -6.37 -8.87
N PRO A 361 -9.41 -5.13 -9.33
CA PRO A 361 -8.54 -4.47 -10.29
C PRO A 361 -7.11 -4.30 -9.79
N TYR A 362 -6.17 -4.34 -10.72
CA TYR A 362 -4.75 -4.24 -10.44
C TYR A 362 -4.29 -2.78 -10.42
N TRP A 363 -3.55 -2.42 -9.37
CA TRP A 363 -2.82 -1.15 -9.28
C TRP A 363 -1.32 -1.44 -9.19
N LEU A 364 -0.52 -0.61 -9.86
CA LEU A 364 0.92 -0.62 -9.65
C LEU A 364 1.22 -0.09 -8.23
N PRO A 365 2.33 -0.54 -7.60
CA PRO A 365 2.71 -0.09 -6.27
C PRO A 365 2.73 1.44 -6.15
N ASN A 366 2.24 1.95 -5.01
CA ASN A 366 2.13 3.37 -4.70
C ASN A 366 1.36 4.19 -5.75
N PHE A 367 0.39 3.57 -6.43
CA PHE A 367 -0.44 4.19 -7.46
C PHE A 367 0.36 4.79 -8.63
N MET A 368 1.52 4.19 -8.92
CA MET A 368 2.40 4.64 -9.99
C MET A 368 1.72 4.51 -11.36
N ASN A 369 1.83 5.54 -12.21
CA ASN A 369 1.36 5.42 -13.58
C ASN A 369 2.34 4.63 -14.46
N LEU A 370 1.85 4.11 -15.59
CA LEU A 370 2.63 3.25 -16.49
C LEU A 370 3.87 3.94 -17.06
N PHE A 371 3.84 5.27 -17.29
CA PHE A 371 5.00 5.99 -17.80
C PHE A 371 6.11 6.07 -16.76
N THR A 372 5.77 6.45 -15.52
CA THR A 372 6.73 6.49 -14.41
C THR A 372 7.37 5.12 -14.20
N TRP A 373 6.59 4.04 -14.32
CA TRP A 373 7.09 2.67 -14.18
C TRP A 373 7.97 2.20 -15.35
N SER A 374 7.55 2.46 -16.59
CA SER A 374 8.19 1.87 -17.78
C SER A 374 9.32 2.72 -18.36
N LEU A 375 9.29 4.05 -18.17
CA LEU A 375 10.26 4.95 -18.78
C LEU A 375 11.72 4.63 -18.40
N PRO A 376 12.05 4.31 -17.13
CA PRO A 376 13.41 3.90 -16.77
C PRO A 376 13.88 2.68 -17.57
N PHE A 377 13.00 1.69 -17.76
CA PHE A 377 13.29 0.48 -18.53
C PHE A 377 13.46 0.77 -20.03
N VAL A 378 12.59 1.59 -20.61
CA VAL A 378 12.69 1.98 -22.02
C VAL A 378 14.01 2.70 -22.29
N CYS A 379 14.38 3.67 -21.44
CA CYS A 379 15.64 4.39 -21.54
C CYS A 379 16.85 3.46 -21.47
N GLU A 380 16.84 2.49 -20.55
CA GLU A 380 17.91 1.49 -20.45
C GLU A 380 18.00 0.64 -21.72
N LYS A 381 16.88 0.13 -22.25
CA LYS A 381 16.91 -0.72 -23.44
C LYS A 381 17.34 0.02 -24.69
N ILE A 382 16.95 1.27 -24.84
CA ILE A 382 17.47 2.12 -25.91
C ILE A 382 18.98 2.29 -25.74
N ASN A 383 19.47 2.57 -24.53
CA ASN A 383 20.91 2.69 -24.26
C ASN A 383 21.68 1.38 -24.52
N ASP A 384 21.14 0.24 -24.12
CA ASP A 384 21.71 -1.09 -24.38
C ASP A 384 21.80 -1.36 -25.89
N ILE A 385 20.75 -1.03 -26.65
CA ILE A 385 20.73 -1.17 -28.11
C ILE A 385 21.78 -0.25 -28.73
N LEU A 386 21.84 1.02 -28.33
CA LEU A 386 22.82 1.98 -28.82
C LEU A 386 24.25 1.53 -28.53
N LEU A 387 24.52 1.03 -27.31
CA LEU A 387 25.82 0.46 -26.95
C LEU A 387 26.18 -0.75 -27.80
N LYS A 388 25.23 -1.67 -28.02
CA LYS A 388 25.46 -2.83 -28.87
C LYS A 388 25.75 -2.43 -30.31
N ILE A 389 25.02 -1.45 -30.86
CA ILE A 389 25.24 -0.90 -32.20
C ILE A 389 26.64 -0.25 -32.30
N LEU A 390 27.00 0.56 -31.30
CA LEU A 390 28.33 1.20 -31.25
C LEU A 390 29.47 0.19 -31.14
N ASN A 391 29.23 -0.94 -30.48
CA ASN A 391 30.19 -2.04 -30.34
C ASN A 391 30.14 -3.05 -31.50
N ILE A 392 29.34 -2.82 -32.57
CA ILE A 392 29.37 -3.68 -33.78
C ILE A 392 30.72 -3.55 -34.47
N CYS A 393 31.29 -2.34 -34.50
CA CYS A 393 32.64 -2.16 -35.02
C CYS A 393 33.65 -2.54 -33.95
N THR A 394 34.45 -3.57 -34.20
CA THR A 394 35.61 -3.88 -33.36
C THR A 394 36.67 -2.79 -33.54
N ASP A 395 37.55 -2.60 -32.54
CA ASP A 395 38.70 -1.69 -32.67
C ASP A 395 39.55 -2.06 -33.92
N GLU A 396 39.55 -3.34 -34.31
CA GLU A 396 40.24 -3.91 -35.49
C GLU A 396 39.56 -3.57 -36.83
N GLU A 397 38.23 -3.58 -36.91
CA GLU A 397 37.49 -3.16 -38.11
C GLU A 397 37.51 -1.64 -38.32
N LEU A 398 37.48 -0.87 -37.22
CA LEU A 398 37.67 0.58 -37.25
C LEU A 398 39.08 0.96 -37.71
N THR A 399 40.11 0.18 -37.32
CA THR A 399 41.50 0.39 -37.74
C THR A 399 41.78 -0.06 -39.18
N GLN A 400 41.12 -1.12 -39.68
CA GLN A 400 41.22 -1.53 -41.09
C GLN A 400 40.53 -0.56 -42.05
N TYR A 401 39.35 -0.03 -41.70
CA TYR A 401 38.70 1.02 -42.49
C TYR A 401 39.50 2.33 -42.46
N ASP A 402 40.09 2.65 -41.31
CA ASP A 402 41.03 3.73 -41.14
C ASP A 402 42.23 3.56 -42.09
N GLU A 403 42.97 2.45 -42.09
CA GLU A 403 44.14 2.26 -42.97
C GLU A 403 43.79 2.37 -44.46
N HIS A 404 42.64 1.84 -44.89
CA HIS A 404 42.19 1.95 -46.28
C HIS A 404 41.79 3.40 -46.65
N PHE A 405 41.24 4.17 -45.71
CA PHE A 405 40.87 5.58 -45.91
C PHE A 405 42.08 6.53 -45.78
N TYR A 406 43.09 6.17 -44.97
CA TYR A 406 44.33 6.93 -44.76
C TYR A 406 45.35 6.83 -45.88
N SER A 407 45.21 5.84 -46.78
CA SER A 407 45.95 5.85 -48.04
C SER A 407 45.66 7.09 -48.91
N LEU A 408 44.64 7.89 -48.57
CA LEU A 408 44.14 9.00 -49.39
C LEU A 408 44.27 10.41 -48.79
N ILE A 409 44.57 10.62 -47.49
CA ILE A 409 44.62 11.99 -46.89
C ILE A 409 45.61 12.11 -45.72
N GLU A 410 46.57 13.04 -45.81
CA GLU A 410 47.49 13.46 -44.72
C GLU A 410 46.84 14.51 -43.79
N GLY A 411 46.95 14.36 -42.45
CA GLY A 411 46.73 15.50 -41.53
C GLY A 411 46.43 15.24 -40.04
N ASN A 412 47.14 15.99 -39.18
CA ASN A 412 47.12 15.99 -37.70
C ASN A 412 45.76 16.34 -37.02
N GLN A 413 44.75 16.82 -37.76
CA GLN A 413 43.42 17.16 -37.21
C GLN A 413 42.53 15.93 -36.95
N ILE A 414 42.89 14.78 -37.54
CA ILE A 414 42.10 13.56 -37.47
C ILE A 414 42.30 12.83 -36.13
N GLU A 415 43.51 12.86 -35.58
CA GLU A 415 43.86 12.31 -34.25
C GLU A 415 43.06 12.96 -33.11
N GLN A 416 42.91 14.29 -33.12
CA GLN A 416 42.05 14.98 -32.14
C GLN A 416 40.58 14.57 -32.25
N ARG A 417 40.09 14.34 -33.48
CA ARG A 417 38.70 13.92 -33.72
C ARG A 417 38.47 12.46 -33.30
N LYS A 418 39.49 11.60 -33.44
CA LYS A 418 39.53 10.22 -32.93
C LYS A 418 39.44 10.16 -31.40
N GLU A 419 40.22 10.98 -30.70
CA GLU A 419 40.20 11.02 -29.23
C GLU A 419 38.84 11.53 -28.69
N GLN A 420 38.20 12.47 -29.40
CA GLN A 420 36.84 12.92 -29.08
C GLN A 420 35.79 11.82 -29.25
N ILE A 421 35.89 10.97 -30.27
CA ILE A 421 34.97 9.85 -30.49
C ILE A 421 35.19 8.75 -29.43
N ARG A 422 36.45 8.38 -29.13
CA ARG A 422 36.77 7.44 -28.04
C ARG A 422 36.32 7.95 -26.67
N SER A 423 36.48 9.24 -26.39
CA SER A 423 35.98 9.89 -25.17
C SER A 423 34.45 9.78 -25.07
N LYS A 424 33.72 10.02 -26.16
CA LYS A 424 32.25 9.88 -26.22
C LYS A 424 31.80 8.43 -25.99
N ILE A 425 32.47 7.44 -26.57
CA ILE A 425 32.16 6.01 -26.36
C ILE A 425 32.42 5.61 -24.89
N ARG A 426 33.55 6.03 -24.31
CA ARG A 426 33.85 5.80 -22.88
C ARG A 426 32.85 6.50 -21.96
N GLY A 427 32.39 7.70 -22.30
CA GLY A 427 31.34 8.43 -21.60
C GLY A 427 30.01 7.67 -21.59
N ILE A 428 29.58 7.17 -22.75
CA ILE A 428 28.35 6.37 -22.88
C ILE A 428 28.47 5.06 -22.08
N GLY A 429 29.62 4.40 -22.10
CA GLY A 429 29.86 3.19 -21.30
C GLY A 429 29.79 3.42 -19.78
N LYS A 430 30.22 4.59 -19.28
CA LYS A 430 30.06 4.98 -17.87
C LYS A 430 28.59 5.26 -17.54
N VAL A 431 27.90 5.99 -18.40
CA VAL A 431 26.46 6.31 -18.25
C VAL A 431 25.63 5.03 -18.22
N ALA A 432 25.89 4.06 -19.10
CA ALA A 432 25.18 2.78 -19.10
C ALA A 432 25.40 1.94 -17.82
N LYS A 433 26.60 1.98 -17.22
CA LYS A 433 26.85 1.32 -15.92
C LYS A 433 26.06 1.98 -14.79
N ILE A 434 25.95 3.31 -14.80
CA ILE A 434 25.15 4.08 -13.83
C ILE A 434 23.67 3.73 -14.00
N TYR A 435 23.14 3.75 -15.23
CA TYR A 435 21.74 3.40 -15.50
C TYR A 435 21.40 1.94 -15.17
N LYS A 436 22.30 0.98 -15.42
CA LYS A 436 22.11 -0.42 -15.01
C LYS A 436 21.99 -0.55 -13.50
N LYS A 437 22.79 0.21 -12.74
CA LYS A 437 22.74 0.21 -11.27
C LYS A 437 21.49 0.89 -10.74
N LEU A 438 21.09 2.03 -11.32
CA LEU A 438 19.82 2.71 -11.04
C LEU A 438 18.62 1.80 -11.32
N ARG A 439 18.66 0.97 -12.37
CA ARG A 439 17.61 0.01 -12.70
C ARG A 439 17.53 -1.14 -11.70
N GLN A 440 18.66 -1.72 -11.30
CA GLN A 440 18.66 -2.78 -10.27
C GLN A 440 18.13 -2.24 -8.93
N LEU A 441 18.49 -1.01 -8.57
CA LEU A 441 17.90 -0.31 -7.43
C LEU A 441 16.39 -0.10 -7.63
N HIS A 442 15.96 0.36 -8.81
CA HIS A 442 14.54 0.61 -9.09
C HIS A 442 13.68 -0.67 -9.11
N GLU A 443 14.14 -1.77 -9.69
CA GLU A 443 13.43 -3.07 -9.67
C GLU A 443 13.35 -3.64 -8.26
N ASN A 444 14.43 -3.52 -7.49
CA ASN A 444 14.43 -3.93 -6.09
C ASN A 444 13.47 -3.06 -5.26
N ILE A 445 13.43 -1.74 -5.49
CA ILE A 445 12.49 -0.81 -4.87
C ILE A 445 11.04 -1.15 -5.23
N ILE A 446 10.72 -1.50 -6.48
CA ILE A 446 9.35 -1.89 -6.87
C ILE A 446 8.95 -3.22 -6.23
N THR A 447 9.86 -4.20 -6.22
CA THR A 447 9.61 -5.50 -5.59
C THR A 447 9.44 -5.35 -4.08
N LEU A 448 10.24 -4.48 -3.45
CA LEU A 448 10.07 -4.07 -2.05
C LEU A 448 8.74 -3.34 -1.85
N HIS A 449 8.38 -2.32 -2.62
CA HIS A 449 7.10 -1.62 -2.45
C HIS A 449 5.87 -2.50 -2.67
N GLY A 450 5.97 -3.56 -3.47
CA GLY A 450 4.93 -4.58 -3.59
C GLY A 450 4.80 -5.52 -2.38
N LEU A 451 5.83 -5.59 -1.52
CA LEU A 451 5.86 -6.39 -0.28
C LEU A 451 5.86 -5.51 1.00
N THR A 452 6.23 -4.24 0.90
CA THR A 452 6.41 -3.25 1.97
C THR A 452 6.00 -1.85 1.46
N PRO A 453 4.73 -1.43 1.62
CA PRO A 453 4.23 -0.15 1.09
C PRO A 453 4.73 1.12 1.82
N SER A 454 5.83 1.04 2.57
CA SER A 454 6.33 2.14 3.39
C SER A 454 7.13 3.18 2.59
N ASN A 455 6.84 4.47 2.84
CA ASN A 455 7.48 5.63 2.20
C ASN A 455 8.87 5.97 2.75
N SER A 456 9.48 5.10 3.58
CA SER A 456 10.81 5.30 4.17
C SER A 456 11.89 4.60 3.35
N ILE A 457 12.14 5.09 2.13
CA ILE A 457 13.37 4.75 1.38
C ILE A 457 14.22 6.01 1.26
N THR A 458 14.78 6.43 2.40
CA THR A 458 15.88 7.38 2.46
C THR A 458 16.97 6.78 3.35
N GLU A 459 18.17 6.65 2.77
CA GLU A 459 19.46 6.24 3.38
C GLU A 459 19.72 4.73 3.54
N LEU A 460 20.36 4.13 2.52
CA LEU A 460 21.57 3.25 2.57
C LEU A 460 21.58 2.24 1.40
N ASP A 461 22.21 2.65 0.30
CA ASP A 461 22.29 1.99 -1.02
C ASP A 461 23.09 0.66 -1.09
N LYS A 462 23.21 -0.11 0.00
CA LYS A 462 23.96 -1.39 -0.02
C LYS A 462 23.34 -2.57 0.74
N GLU A 463 22.52 -2.37 1.75
CA GLU A 463 21.93 -3.49 2.52
C GLU A 463 20.57 -3.95 1.94
N ILE A 464 19.84 -3.06 1.26
CA ILE A 464 18.48 -3.28 0.75
C ILE A 464 18.43 -4.26 -0.44
N THR A 465 19.51 -4.38 -1.22
CA THR A 465 19.56 -5.33 -2.35
C THR A 465 19.59 -6.78 -1.91
N ASP A 466 20.18 -7.06 -0.75
CA ASP A 466 20.29 -8.42 -0.23
C ASP A 466 18.96 -8.87 0.38
N GLU A 467 18.23 -7.99 1.08
CA GLU A 467 16.94 -8.31 1.68
C GLU A 467 15.83 -8.61 0.65
N ALA A 468 15.75 -7.83 -0.44
CA ALA A 468 14.77 -8.05 -1.51
C ALA A 468 15.02 -9.36 -2.27
N GLU A 469 16.28 -9.67 -2.56
CA GLU A 469 16.67 -10.92 -3.21
C GLU A 469 16.46 -12.12 -2.28
N VAL A 470 16.69 -11.95 -0.97
CA VAL A 470 16.37 -12.93 0.07
C VAL A 470 14.86 -13.16 0.18
N ALA A 471 14.03 -12.12 0.23
CA ALA A 471 12.57 -12.23 0.28
C ALA A 471 12.01 -12.94 -0.96
N ALA A 472 12.47 -12.53 -2.16
CA ALA A 472 12.07 -13.16 -3.42
C ALA A 472 12.61 -14.60 -3.55
N SER A 473 13.73 -14.94 -2.93
CA SER A 473 14.27 -16.31 -2.84
C SER A 473 13.47 -17.18 -1.87
N ILE A 474 13.05 -16.62 -0.73
CA ILE A 474 12.19 -17.29 0.26
C ILE A 474 10.83 -17.65 -0.35
N LEU A 475 10.20 -16.70 -1.07
CA LEU A 475 8.91 -16.93 -1.76
C LEU A 475 9.01 -17.93 -2.92
N ARG A 476 10.16 -18.00 -3.60
CA ARG A 476 10.41 -18.96 -4.69
C ARG A 476 10.68 -20.38 -4.22
N LYS A 477 11.00 -20.59 -2.93
CA LYS A 477 11.19 -21.94 -2.38
C LYS A 477 9.84 -22.64 -2.30
N LYS A 478 9.74 -23.78 -2.98
CA LYS A 478 8.56 -24.64 -3.00
C LYS A 478 8.18 -24.99 -1.55
N VAL A 479 7.01 -24.52 -1.12
CA VAL A 479 6.50 -24.70 0.24
C VAL A 479 5.69 -25.99 0.31
N ALA A 480 5.75 -26.72 1.42
CA ALA A 480 5.06 -28.00 1.55
C ALA A 480 3.56 -27.84 1.90
N SER A 481 3.15 -26.71 2.48
CA SER A 481 1.76 -26.43 2.88
C SER A 481 1.41 -24.94 2.90
N THR A 482 0.11 -24.61 2.83
CA THR A 482 -0.42 -23.23 2.95
C THR A 482 -0.06 -22.58 4.29
N LYS A 483 -0.06 -23.35 5.38
CA LYS A 483 0.31 -22.85 6.71
C LYS A 483 1.77 -22.40 6.79
N GLU A 484 2.67 -23.16 6.16
CA GLU A 484 4.09 -22.79 6.08
C GLU A 484 4.29 -21.54 5.19
N HIS A 485 3.46 -21.37 4.16
CA HIS A 485 3.47 -20.17 3.31
C HIS A 485 3.03 -18.93 4.11
N PHE A 486 1.90 -19.03 4.82
CA PHE A 486 1.39 -17.96 5.69
C PHE A 486 2.44 -17.51 6.70
N SER A 487 3.08 -18.44 7.43
CA SER A 487 4.12 -18.11 8.40
C SER A 487 5.33 -17.40 7.77
N LYS A 488 5.75 -17.80 6.57
CA LYS A 488 6.86 -17.14 5.86
C LYS A 488 6.49 -15.71 5.46
N VAL A 489 5.29 -15.51 4.93
CA VAL A 489 4.83 -14.18 4.53
C VAL A 489 4.69 -13.26 5.74
N LYS A 490 4.14 -13.76 6.86
CA LYS A 490 4.06 -13.00 8.12
C LYS A 490 5.42 -12.52 8.61
N ILE A 491 6.47 -13.34 8.48
CA ILE A 491 7.84 -12.94 8.84
C ILE A 491 8.37 -11.84 7.90
N LEU A 492 8.13 -11.95 6.59
CA LEU A 492 8.57 -10.94 5.63
C LEU A 492 7.89 -9.59 5.84
N ASP A 493 6.64 -9.62 6.31
CA ASP A 493 5.82 -8.44 6.54
C ASP A 493 5.96 -7.83 7.94
N GLN A 494 6.70 -8.49 8.84
CA GLN A 494 6.82 -8.10 10.26
C GLN A 494 7.29 -6.66 10.47
N VAL A 495 8.08 -6.10 9.53
CA VAL A 495 8.53 -4.70 9.60
C VAL A 495 7.35 -3.74 9.42
N ASN A 496 6.39 -4.07 8.56
CA ASN A 496 5.22 -3.22 8.32
C ASN A 496 4.14 -3.38 9.41
N GLU A 497 4.28 -4.39 10.27
CA GLU A 497 3.43 -4.59 11.44
C GLU A 497 3.87 -3.72 12.63
N ARG A 498 5.03 -3.05 12.54
CA ARG A 498 5.56 -2.14 13.56
C ARG A 498 5.03 -0.72 13.41
N MET A 499 4.96 -0.01 14.53
CA MET A 499 4.79 1.44 14.52
C MET A 499 5.99 2.09 13.80
N PRO A 500 5.75 2.90 12.75
CA PRO A 500 6.84 3.58 12.05
C PRO A 500 7.59 4.53 12.99
N LEU A 501 8.89 4.70 12.78
CA LEU A 501 9.65 5.73 13.48
C LEU A 501 9.24 7.12 12.96
N PRO A 502 9.19 8.17 13.81
CA PRO A 502 8.98 9.53 13.35
C PRO A 502 10.02 9.90 12.28
N ARG A 503 9.59 10.50 11.17
CA ARG A 503 10.54 10.99 10.16
C ARG A 503 11.43 12.06 10.81
N PRO A 504 12.76 12.04 10.61
CA PRO A 504 13.60 13.16 10.99
C PRO A 504 13.10 14.42 10.26
N THR A 505 12.92 15.53 10.99
CA THR A 505 12.58 16.81 10.39
C THR A 505 13.69 17.21 9.42
N MET A 506 13.42 17.11 8.12
CA MET A 506 14.32 17.66 7.11
C MET A 506 14.44 19.17 7.34
N PRO A 507 15.66 19.76 7.29
CA PRO A 507 15.83 21.21 7.37
C PRO A 507 14.95 21.91 6.33
N SER A 508 14.37 23.05 6.71
CA SER A 508 13.39 23.84 5.96
C SER A 508 13.92 24.51 4.67
N ASP A 509 14.99 24.00 4.07
CA ASP A 509 15.50 24.49 2.80
C ASP A 509 14.85 23.65 1.70
N GLY A 510 13.79 24.23 1.12
CA GLY A 510 12.88 23.64 0.13
C GLY A 510 13.51 23.28 -1.22
N SER A 511 14.57 22.46 -1.19
CA SER A 511 15.02 21.72 -2.36
C SER A 511 14.18 20.46 -2.46
N SER A 512 13.29 20.43 -3.46
CA SER A 512 12.56 19.21 -3.78
C SER A 512 13.57 18.11 -4.12
N ILE A 513 13.32 16.86 -3.71
CA ILE A 513 14.13 15.70 -4.14
C ILE A 513 14.18 15.64 -5.68
N ALA A 514 13.14 16.15 -6.38
CA ALA A 514 13.15 16.30 -7.83
C ALA A 514 14.20 17.31 -8.33
N GLU A 515 14.48 18.37 -7.58
CA GLU A 515 15.53 19.35 -7.90
C GLU A 515 16.94 18.76 -7.69
N LEU A 516 17.14 17.92 -6.68
CA LEU A 516 18.39 17.16 -6.48
C LEU A 516 18.66 16.18 -7.64
N PHE A 517 17.63 15.52 -8.17
CA PHE A 517 17.80 14.62 -9.33
C PHE A 517 18.02 15.38 -10.65
N THR A 518 17.43 16.57 -10.82
CA THR A 518 17.69 17.41 -12.00
C THR A 518 19.03 18.14 -11.92
N ASP A 519 19.46 18.58 -10.74
CA ASP A 519 20.73 19.30 -10.59
C ASP A 519 21.93 18.36 -10.67
N VAL A 520 21.85 17.14 -10.15
CA VAL A 520 22.96 16.17 -10.31
C VAL A 520 23.12 15.79 -11.77
N THR A 521 22.03 15.50 -12.50
CA THR A 521 22.12 15.16 -13.93
C THR A 521 22.53 16.37 -14.79
N VAL A 522 22.02 17.57 -14.54
CA VAL A 522 22.38 18.77 -15.32
C VAL A 522 23.80 19.22 -14.99
N GLN A 523 24.23 19.22 -13.73
CA GLN A 523 25.60 19.58 -13.36
C GLN A 523 26.62 18.56 -13.86
N GLU A 524 26.29 17.26 -13.86
CA GLU A 524 27.15 16.22 -14.46
C GLU A 524 27.21 16.33 -15.98
N ILE A 525 26.11 16.66 -16.65
CA ILE A 525 26.06 16.93 -18.10
C ILE A 525 26.83 18.23 -18.45
N VAL A 526 26.74 19.27 -17.62
CA VAL A 526 27.46 20.54 -17.79
C VAL A 526 28.95 20.37 -17.50
N LYS A 527 29.31 19.57 -16.50
CA LYS A 527 30.69 19.18 -16.19
C LYS A 527 31.30 18.33 -17.32
N MET A 528 30.55 17.36 -17.85
CA MET A 528 30.93 16.60 -19.05
C MET A 528 31.05 17.49 -20.30
N ARG A 529 30.27 18.56 -20.43
CA ARG A 529 30.43 19.56 -21.51
C ARG A 529 31.68 20.43 -21.31
N ARG A 530 31.99 20.87 -20.09
CA ARG A 530 33.19 21.67 -19.79
C ARG A 530 34.49 20.87 -19.96
N GLU A 531 34.49 19.61 -19.55
CA GLU A 531 35.66 18.72 -19.66
C GLU A 531 35.92 18.28 -21.11
N ASN A 532 34.90 18.17 -21.96
CA ASN A 532 35.05 17.84 -23.38
C ASN A 532 35.51 19.01 -24.27
N TYR A 533 35.53 20.25 -23.77
CA TYR A 533 35.94 21.45 -24.52
C TYR A 533 37.26 22.07 -24.05
N ALA A 534 37.94 21.51 -23.06
CA ALA A 534 39.17 22.05 -22.50
C ALA A 534 40.44 21.83 -23.37
N GLY A 535 40.33 21.25 -24.57
CA GLY A 535 41.46 20.83 -25.39
C GLY A 535 41.66 21.52 -26.74
N VAL A 536 40.87 22.55 -27.10
CA VAL A 536 41.02 23.24 -28.39
C VAL A 536 41.64 24.63 -28.17
N PRO A 537 42.87 24.90 -28.64
CA PRO A 537 43.43 26.24 -28.61
C PRO A 537 42.68 27.13 -29.62
N PRO A 538 42.48 28.44 -29.32
CA PRO A 538 41.76 29.33 -30.21
C PRO A 538 42.62 29.61 -31.45
N SER A 539 42.21 29.10 -32.63
CA SER A 539 42.79 29.55 -33.89
C SER A 539 42.25 30.94 -34.25
N SER A 540 43.14 31.75 -34.76
CA SER A 540 42.97 33.15 -35.10
C SER A 540 42.02 33.38 -36.28
N ALA A 541 41.30 34.51 -36.19
CA ALA A 541 40.74 35.30 -37.28
C ALA A 541 39.54 34.75 -38.07
N LEU A 542 38.34 35.25 -37.72
CA LEU A 542 37.56 36.11 -38.63
C LEU A 542 36.49 36.87 -37.84
N ARG A 543 36.72 38.17 -37.64
CA ARG A 543 35.69 39.11 -37.20
C ARG A 543 34.55 39.09 -38.21
N ARG A 544 33.36 38.68 -37.79
CA ARG A 544 32.10 39.20 -38.34
C ARG A 544 31.26 39.71 -37.18
N SER A 545 30.79 40.93 -37.35
CA SER A 545 29.98 41.74 -36.43
C SER A 545 28.67 41.05 -36.01
N PRO A 546 28.14 41.37 -34.81
CA PRO A 546 26.88 40.81 -34.34
C PRO A 546 25.70 41.47 -35.06
N THR A 547 24.88 40.69 -35.76
CA THR A 547 23.51 41.06 -36.11
C THR A 547 22.59 40.75 -34.92
N PRO A 548 21.68 41.67 -34.52
CA PRO A 548 20.77 41.43 -33.42
C PRO A 548 19.72 40.37 -33.78
N ILE A 549 19.41 39.53 -32.80
CA ILE A 549 18.34 38.54 -32.83
C ILE A 549 17.02 39.30 -32.86
N VAL A 550 16.20 39.03 -33.89
CA VAL A 550 14.83 39.53 -34.01
C VAL A 550 13.91 38.58 -33.26
N ASP A 551 13.18 39.12 -32.29
CA ASP A 551 12.10 38.45 -31.57
C ASP A 551 11.00 37.98 -32.54
N LEU A 552 10.64 36.70 -32.46
CA LEU A 552 9.45 36.13 -33.10
C LEU A 552 8.28 36.21 -32.11
N PRO A 553 7.13 36.83 -32.48
CA PRO A 553 6.01 37.00 -31.57
C PRO A 553 5.17 35.73 -31.43
N ILE A 554 4.77 35.49 -30.19
CA ILE A 554 3.80 34.48 -29.74
C ILE A 554 2.42 34.85 -30.29
N LEU A 555 1.84 33.97 -31.10
CA LEU A 555 0.45 34.06 -31.56
C LEU A 555 -0.50 33.66 -30.42
N VAL A 556 -1.05 34.67 -29.73
CA VAL A 556 -2.25 34.54 -28.89
C VAL A 556 -3.47 34.74 -29.77
N ASN A 557 -4.36 33.77 -29.79
CA ASN A 557 -5.58 33.77 -30.61
C ASN A 557 -6.77 34.22 -29.73
N GLU A 558 -7.02 35.53 -29.65
CA GLU A 558 -8.24 36.08 -29.04
C GLU A 558 -9.31 36.32 -30.12
N LYS A 559 -10.43 35.61 -30.01
CA LYS A 559 -11.65 35.91 -30.77
C LYS A 559 -12.37 37.11 -30.13
N SER A 560 -12.42 38.22 -30.86
CA SER A 560 -13.31 39.34 -30.54
C SER A 560 -14.75 39.00 -30.91
N THR A 561 -15.67 39.26 -29.98
CA THR A 561 -17.09 39.43 -30.27
C THR A 561 -17.36 40.92 -30.36
N THR A 562 -17.85 41.34 -31.53
CA THR A 562 -18.23 42.71 -31.85
C THR A 562 -19.64 42.96 -31.34
N THR A 563 -19.80 43.98 -30.50
CA THR A 563 -21.06 44.66 -30.24
C THR A 563 -21.34 45.66 -31.36
N ASN A 564 -22.57 45.66 -31.88
CA ASN A 564 -23.17 46.83 -32.52
C ASN A 564 -24.70 46.65 -32.64
N LYS A 565 -25.40 47.22 -31.64
CA LYS A 565 -26.59 48.07 -31.69
C LYS A 565 -27.49 47.87 -30.48
#